data_AF-A0A6N2L4A9-F1
#
_entry.id   AF-A0A6N2L4A9-F1
#
_cell.length_a   1.000
_cell.length_b   1.000
_cell.length_c   1.000
_cell.angle_alpha   90.00
_cell.angle_beta   90.00
_cell.angle_gamma   90.00
#
_symmetry.space_group_name_H-M   'P 1'
#
loop_
_entity.id
_entity.type
_entity.pdbx_description
1 polymer ?
#
loop_
_entity_poly.entity_id
_entity_poly.type
_entity_poly.pdbx_seq_one_letter_code
_entity_poly.pdbx_strand_id
1 'polypeptide(L)'
;MTTELAIETERTQKFFNDLDAQKAILSSCTQLFTTLTTHFKSLNNSLALKSQSLESKFQSLESNSQLTLETLCCREKSIPERESAAASKVEEQRETALLEFRDSHSFDNLSDSLKSLCRRMDSSGLLRFVVSKRKESVFLRAEISRAIMEAVDPARLILDAVDELVRDKVGKVGVTDKRWACGILVQALFPEGSCFGRKDKGPEFARSVVERAAGILENWKEEERCRGEG
;
A
#
# COMPACT_ATOMS: atom_id res chain seq x y z
N MET A 1 -36.75 -20.77 98.12
CA MET A 1 -35.80 -21.60 97.36
C MET A 1 -36.19 -21.77 95.90
N THR A 2 -37.43 -22.15 95.55
CA THR A 2 -37.83 -22.37 94.14
C THR A 2 -37.90 -21.10 93.28
N THR A 3 -38.26 -19.95 93.86
CA THR A 3 -38.35 -18.66 93.16
C THR A 3 -36.99 -17.99 92.91
N GLU A 4 -36.02 -18.21 93.80
CA GLU A 4 -34.66 -17.67 93.69
C GLU A 4 -33.86 -18.38 92.59
N LEU A 5 -33.99 -19.71 92.49
CA LEU A 5 -33.43 -20.53 91.42
C LEU A 5 -34.00 -20.16 90.03
N ALA A 6 -35.27 -19.76 89.96
CA ALA A 6 -35.91 -19.31 88.72
C ALA A 6 -35.35 -17.94 88.24
N ILE A 7 -35.05 -17.03 89.17
CA ILE A 7 -34.47 -15.71 88.85
C ILE A 7 -33.01 -15.84 88.40
N GLU A 8 -32.23 -16.74 89.02
CA GLU A 8 -30.86 -17.02 88.58
C GLU A 8 -30.78 -17.69 87.20
N THR A 9 -31.72 -18.58 86.89
CA THR A 9 -31.80 -19.22 85.57
C THR A 9 -32.24 -18.24 84.47
N GLU A 10 -33.16 -17.33 84.75
CA GLU A 10 -33.56 -16.29 83.78
C GLU A 10 -32.43 -15.28 83.49
N ARG A 11 -31.65 -14.90 84.52
CA ARG A 11 -30.48 -14.03 84.35
C ARG A 11 -29.40 -14.68 83.49
N THR A 12 -29.07 -15.94 83.77
CA THR A 12 -28.06 -16.68 82.99
C THR A 12 -28.50 -16.87 81.54
N GLN A 13 -29.77 -17.20 81.29
CA GLN A 13 -30.33 -17.27 79.93
C GLN A 13 -30.20 -15.93 79.19
N LYS A 14 -30.46 -14.80 79.85
CA LYS A 14 -30.31 -13.47 79.26
C LYS A 14 -28.86 -13.14 78.89
N PHE A 15 -27.90 -13.47 79.77
CA PHE A 15 -26.48 -13.29 79.46
C PHE A 15 -26.03 -14.13 78.25
N PHE A 16 -26.50 -15.38 78.14
CA PHE A 16 -26.22 -16.22 76.97
C PHE A 16 -26.80 -15.61 75.69
N ASN A 17 -28.03 -15.11 75.73
CA ASN A 17 -28.64 -14.44 74.58
C ASN A 17 -27.87 -13.16 74.17
N ASP A 18 -27.42 -12.36 75.13
CA ASP A 18 -26.61 -11.16 74.87
C ASP A 18 -25.23 -11.52 74.29
N LEU A 19 -24.60 -12.58 74.78
CA LEU A 19 -23.35 -13.12 74.23
C LEU A 19 -23.52 -13.62 72.79
N ASP A 20 -24.60 -14.35 72.50
CA ASP A 20 -24.92 -14.81 71.15
C ASP A 20 -25.21 -13.64 70.19
N ALA A 21 -25.87 -12.57 70.68
CA ALA A 21 -26.08 -11.34 69.91
C ALA A 21 -24.75 -10.62 69.59
N GLN A 22 -23.85 -10.49 70.56
CA GLN A 22 -22.52 -9.92 70.32
C GLN A 22 -21.68 -10.77 69.36
N LYS A 23 -21.76 -12.11 69.47
CA LYS A 23 -21.11 -13.04 68.56
C LYS A 23 -21.62 -12.89 67.13
N ALA A 24 -22.93 -12.70 66.94
CA ALA A 24 -23.52 -12.46 65.63
C ALA A 24 -23.02 -11.14 65.00
N ILE A 25 -22.91 -10.07 65.79
CA ILE A 25 -22.36 -8.78 65.33
C ILE A 25 -20.89 -8.92 64.92
N LEU A 26 -20.07 -9.59 65.75
CA LEU A 26 -18.66 -9.87 65.44
C LEU A 26 -18.51 -10.69 64.16
N SER A 27 -19.36 -11.70 63.97
CA SER A 27 -19.40 -12.50 62.75
C SER A 27 -19.76 -11.65 61.52
N SER A 28 -20.78 -10.80 61.62
CA SER A 28 -21.18 -9.87 60.55
C SER A 28 -20.06 -8.88 60.19
N CYS A 29 -19.44 -8.25 61.19
CA CYS A 29 -18.28 -7.37 60.99
C CYS A 29 -17.14 -8.10 60.29
N THR A 30 -16.81 -9.32 60.73
CA THR A 30 -15.76 -10.15 60.11
C THR A 30 -16.10 -10.44 58.65
N GLN A 31 -17.36 -10.77 58.35
CA GLN A 31 -17.82 -11.00 56.99
C GLN A 31 -17.69 -9.73 56.12
N LEU A 32 -18.08 -8.57 56.62
CA LEU A 32 -17.91 -7.30 55.90
C LEU A 32 -16.44 -6.98 55.64
N PHE A 33 -15.56 -7.14 56.63
CA PHE A 33 -14.13 -6.91 56.44
C PHE A 33 -13.51 -7.88 55.43
N THR A 34 -13.91 -9.14 55.44
CA THR A 34 -13.45 -10.12 54.43
C THR A 34 -13.93 -9.75 53.04
N THR A 35 -15.20 -9.39 52.86
CA THR A 35 -15.76 -8.93 51.57
C THR A 35 -15.08 -7.65 51.08
N LEU A 36 -14.85 -6.68 51.96
CA LEU A 36 -14.14 -5.45 51.63
C LEU A 36 -12.72 -5.75 51.15
N THR A 37 -12.01 -6.61 51.87
CA THR A 37 -10.63 -6.99 51.55
C THR A 37 -10.54 -7.75 50.22
N THR A 38 -11.49 -8.64 49.92
CA THR A 38 -11.51 -9.34 48.63
C THR A 38 -11.80 -8.38 47.48
N HIS A 39 -12.72 -7.43 47.67
CA HIS A 39 -13.00 -6.40 46.67
C HIS A 39 -11.79 -5.51 46.40
N PHE A 40 -11.10 -5.02 47.45
CA PHE A 40 -9.86 -4.24 47.28
C PHE A 40 -8.77 -5.03 46.57
N LYS A 41 -8.58 -6.32 46.91
CA LYS A 41 -7.64 -7.18 46.20
C LYS A 41 -8.00 -7.35 44.72
N SER A 42 -9.28 -7.57 44.42
CA SER A 42 -9.76 -7.67 43.04
C SER A 42 -9.53 -6.38 42.25
N LEU A 43 -9.85 -5.23 42.84
CA LEU A 43 -9.65 -3.92 42.21
C LEU A 43 -8.17 -3.63 42.00
N ASN A 44 -7.32 -3.88 43.00
CA ASN A 44 -5.88 -3.71 42.88
C ASN A 44 -5.27 -4.58 41.78
N ASN A 45 -5.69 -5.86 41.71
CA ASN A 45 -5.26 -6.77 40.65
C ASN A 45 -5.74 -6.29 39.26
N SER A 46 -6.98 -5.81 39.16
CA SER A 46 -7.52 -5.25 37.91
C SER A 46 -6.76 -4.00 37.47
N LEU A 47 -6.44 -3.11 38.41
CA LEU A 47 -5.67 -1.90 38.14
C LEU A 47 -4.24 -2.23 37.70
N ALA A 48 -3.58 -3.18 38.37
CA ALA A 48 -2.25 -3.65 38.00
C ALA A 48 -2.22 -4.24 36.58
N LEU A 49 -3.20 -5.08 36.24
CA LEU A 49 -3.33 -5.65 34.89
C LEU A 49 -3.56 -4.57 33.83
N LYS A 50 -4.43 -3.60 34.10
CA LYS A 50 -4.67 -2.48 33.17
C LYS A 50 -3.43 -1.62 33.00
N SER A 51 -2.71 -1.33 34.08
CA SER A 51 -1.45 -0.58 34.04
C SER A 51 -0.41 -1.30 33.18
N GLN A 52 -0.23 -2.60 33.40
CA GLN A 52 0.70 -3.40 32.62
C GLN A 52 0.29 -3.48 31.14
N SER A 53 -1.01 -3.58 30.85
CA SER A 53 -1.51 -3.56 29.47
C SER A 53 -1.33 -2.21 28.79
N LEU A 54 -1.38 -1.10 29.51
CA LEU A 54 -1.11 0.23 28.94
C LEU A 54 0.37 0.39 28.67
N GLU A 55 1.22 -0.02 29.60
CA GLU A 55 2.67 0.02 29.44
C GLU A 55 3.14 -0.77 28.22
N SER A 56 2.63 -1.99 28.03
CA SER A 56 2.95 -2.79 26.83
C SER A 56 2.49 -2.12 25.53
N LYS A 57 1.33 -1.45 25.55
CA LYS A 57 0.84 -0.68 24.40
C LYS A 57 1.73 0.53 24.12
N PHE A 58 2.14 1.28 25.14
CA PHE A 58 3.04 2.42 24.99
C PHE A 58 4.37 1.99 24.38
N GLN A 59 4.98 0.92 24.89
CA GLN A 59 6.23 0.39 24.36
C GLN A 59 6.10 -0.06 22.90
N SER A 60 4.97 -0.71 22.54
CA SER A 60 4.71 -1.11 21.16
C SER A 60 4.52 0.07 20.22
N LEU A 61 3.84 1.14 20.68
CA LEU A 61 3.62 2.36 19.91
C LEU A 61 4.93 3.09 19.69
N GLU A 62 5.73 3.23 20.75
CA GLU A 62 7.04 3.89 20.70
C GLU A 62 7.98 3.18 19.73
N SER A 63 8.07 1.85 19.83
CA SER A 63 8.87 1.04 18.92
C SER A 63 8.43 1.22 17.46
N ASN A 64 7.12 1.22 17.20
CA ASN A 64 6.59 1.42 15.85
C ASN A 64 6.84 2.84 15.32
N SER A 65 6.71 3.86 16.18
CA SER A 65 7.02 5.26 15.87
C SER A 65 8.48 5.40 15.48
N GLN A 66 9.39 4.84 16.27
CA GLN A 66 10.82 4.87 16.00
C GLN A 66 11.16 4.20 14.66
N LEU A 67 10.64 2.99 14.40
CA LEU A 67 10.85 2.30 13.13
C LEU A 67 10.32 3.09 11.92
N THR A 68 9.17 3.76 12.09
CA THR A 68 8.59 4.61 11.05
C THR A 68 9.48 5.82 10.77
N LEU A 69 9.97 6.50 11.82
CA LEU A 69 10.87 7.64 11.70
C LEU A 69 12.21 7.25 11.06
N GLU A 70 12.79 6.12 11.46
CA GLU A 70 14.02 5.59 10.85
C GLU A 70 13.82 5.30 9.36
N THR A 71 12.70 4.66 8.99
CA THR A 71 12.36 4.39 7.59
C THR A 71 12.22 5.68 6.78
N LEU A 72 11.57 6.71 7.34
CA LEU A 72 11.44 8.02 6.68
C LEU A 72 12.78 8.74 6.56
N CYS A 73 13.61 8.71 7.60
CA CYS A 73 14.94 9.33 7.60
C CYS A 73 15.86 8.70 6.54
N CYS A 74 15.86 7.37 6.42
CA CYS A 74 16.59 6.67 5.36
C CYS A 74 16.09 7.04 3.96
N ARG A 75 14.77 7.19 3.79
CA ARG A 75 14.19 7.63 2.52
C ARG A 75 14.59 9.06 2.19
N GLU A 76 14.57 9.96 3.16
CA GLU A 76 14.95 11.37 3.00
C GLU A 76 16.43 11.50 2.61
N LYS A 77 17.32 10.77 3.30
CA LYS A 77 18.76 10.75 2.99
C LYS A 77 19.07 10.25 1.58
N SER A 78 18.23 9.41 0.99
CA SER A 78 18.41 8.92 -0.39
C SER A 78 17.76 9.81 -1.45
N ILE A 79 16.99 10.84 -1.10
CA ILE A 79 16.37 11.75 -2.08
C ILE A 79 17.43 12.50 -2.90
N PRO A 80 18.45 13.16 -2.29
CA PRO A 80 19.40 13.96 -3.05
C PRO A 80 20.18 13.17 -4.09
N GLU A 81 20.58 11.94 -3.77
CA GLU A 81 21.28 11.04 -4.70
C GLU A 81 20.37 10.60 -5.86
N ARG A 82 19.10 10.30 -5.57
CA ARG A 82 18.12 9.96 -6.62
C ARG A 82 17.81 11.15 -7.51
N GLU A 83 17.70 12.35 -6.95
CA GLU A 83 17.47 13.58 -7.69
C GLU A 83 18.67 13.93 -8.58
N SER A 84 19.90 13.82 -8.08
CA SER A 84 21.10 14.08 -8.89
C SER A 84 21.27 13.05 -10.01
N ALA A 85 21.02 11.77 -9.73
CA ALA A 85 21.04 10.72 -10.76
C ALA A 85 19.97 10.95 -11.84
N ALA A 86 18.75 11.34 -11.44
CA ALA A 86 17.68 11.66 -12.38
C ALA A 86 18.00 12.92 -13.21
N ALA A 87 18.55 13.96 -12.58
CA ALA A 87 18.97 15.19 -13.27
C ALA A 87 20.07 14.90 -14.30
N SER A 88 21.10 14.15 -13.92
CA SER A 88 22.18 13.74 -14.83
C SER A 88 21.66 12.93 -16.02
N LYS A 89 20.72 12.00 -15.78
CA LYS A 89 20.08 11.24 -16.86
C LYS A 89 19.30 12.14 -17.82
N VAL A 90 18.55 13.12 -17.30
CA VAL A 90 17.80 14.07 -18.15
C VAL A 90 18.75 14.95 -18.96
N GLU A 91 19.87 15.37 -18.39
CA GLU A 91 20.90 16.13 -19.11
C GLU A 91 21.54 15.29 -20.23
N GLU A 92 21.91 14.04 -19.96
CA GLU A 92 22.45 13.11 -20.97
C GLU A 92 21.46 12.87 -22.12
N GLN A 93 20.18 12.61 -21.79
CA GLN A 93 19.13 12.43 -22.77
C GLN A 93 18.92 13.71 -23.61
N ARG A 94 18.99 14.88 -22.97
CA ARG A 94 18.87 16.17 -23.65
C ARG A 94 20.02 16.41 -24.61
N GLU A 95 21.26 16.19 -24.18
CA GLU A 95 22.44 16.34 -25.04
C GLU A 95 22.36 15.40 -26.23
N THR A 96 21.97 14.16 -25.99
CA THR A 96 21.81 13.16 -27.05
C THR A 96 20.73 13.55 -28.05
N ALA A 97 19.57 14.03 -27.59
CA ALA A 97 18.51 14.52 -28.47
C ALA A 97 18.97 15.75 -29.29
N LEU A 98 19.76 16.66 -28.71
CA LEU A 98 20.32 17.81 -29.44
C LEU A 98 21.33 17.38 -30.52
N LEU A 99 22.12 16.32 -30.27
CA LEU A 99 22.99 15.74 -31.29
C LEU A 99 22.18 15.13 -32.44
N GLU A 100 21.12 14.38 -32.14
CA GLU A 100 20.21 13.84 -33.16
C GLU A 100 19.54 14.92 -34.02
N PHE A 101 19.21 16.08 -33.44
CA PHE A 101 18.67 17.20 -34.21
C PHE A 101 19.70 17.85 -35.14
N ARG A 102 20.98 17.85 -34.75
CA ARG A 102 22.07 18.42 -35.54
C ARG A 102 22.50 17.51 -36.67
N ASP A 103 22.60 16.22 -36.38
CA ASP A 103 22.96 15.21 -37.35
C ASP A 103 21.68 14.76 -38.06
N SER A 104 21.40 15.32 -39.24
CA SER A 104 20.29 14.92 -40.10
C SER A 104 20.52 13.51 -40.69
N HIS A 105 20.64 12.50 -39.85
CA HIS A 105 20.85 11.12 -40.26
C HIS A 105 19.53 10.48 -40.70
N SER A 106 19.57 9.77 -41.83
CA SER A 106 18.59 8.73 -42.12
C SER A 106 18.74 7.63 -41.08
N PHE A 107 17.66 7.26 -40.41
CA PHE A 107 17.67 6.16 -39.45
C PHE A 107 17.78 4.83 -40.22
N ASP A 108 18.99 4.42 -40.57
CA ASP A 108 19.23 3.22 -41.39
C ASP A 108 18.98 1.91 -40.60
N ASN A 109 18.99 1.97 -39.26
CA ASN A 109 18.74 0.82 -38.37
C ASN A 109 17.39 0.91 -37.64
N LEU A 110 16.73 -0.25 -37.49
CA LEU A 110 15.47 -0.41 -36.75
C LEU A 110 15.56 0.06 -35.29
N SER A 111 16.69 -0.24 -34.63
CA SER A 111 16.96 0.16 -33.24
C SER A 111 17.02 1.68 -33.09
N ASP A 112 17.74 2.36 -33.98
CA ASP A 112 17.94 3.81 -33.92
C ASP A 112 16.63 4.56 -34.20
N SER A 113 15.80 4.03 -35.10
CA SER A 113 14.43 4.53 -35.33
C SER A 113 13.53 4.41 -34.09
N LEU A 114 13.61 3.30 -33.35
CA LEU A 114 12.83 3.10 -32.14
C LEU A 114 13.30 4.03 -31.02
N LYS A 115 14.62 4.15 -30.84
CA LYS A 115 15.21 5.03 -29.83
C LYS A 115 14.85 6.49 -30.09
N SER A 116 14.90 6.95 -31.35
CA SER A 116 14.53 8.33 -31.68
C SER A 116 13.05 8.62 -31.45
N LEU A 117 12.15 7.67 -31.75
CA LEU A 117 10.72 7.79 -31.42
C LEU A 117 10.49 7.86 -29.91
N CYS A 118 11.21 7.06 -29.12
CA CYS A 118 11.16 7.09 -27.65
C CYS A 118 11.72 8.41 -27.07
N ARG A 119 12.87 8.90 -27.57
CA ARG A 119 13.49 10.18 -27.17
C ARG A 119 12.59 11.37 -27.46
N ARG A 120 11.92 11.35 -28.63
CA ARG A 120 10.94 12.37 -29.02
C ARG A 120 9.60 12.28 -28.29
N MET A 121 9.39 11.24 -27.48
CA MET A 121 8.13 10.96 -26.79
C MET A 121 6.92 10.90 -27.74
N ASP A 122 7.08 10.36 -28.95
CA ASP A 122 6.01 10.25 -29.96
C ASP A 122 5.25 8.93 -29.82
N SER A 123 4.19 8.93 -29.00
CA SER A 123 3.33 7.76 -28.76
C SER A 123 2.67 7.24 -30.05
N SER A 124 2.19 8.15 -30.89
CA SER A 124 1.46 7.83 -32.12
C SER A 124 2.37 7.24 -33.20
N GLY A 125 3.58 7.79 -33.34
CA GLY A 125 4.61 7.35 -34.26
C GLY A 125 5.17 5.99 -33.84
N LEU A 126 5.39 5.81 -32.53
CA LEU A 126 5.83 4.54 -31.96
C LEU A 126 4.82 3.42 -32.23
N LEU A 127 3.53 3.65 -31.98
CA LEU A 127 2.48 2.66 -32.29
C LEU A 127 2.44 2.30 -33.77
N ARG A 128 2.47 3.30 -34.66
CA ARG A 128 2.46 3.07 -36.12
C ARG A 128 3.68 2.27 -36.56
N PHE A 129 4.85 2.55 -35.99
CA PHE A 129 6.09 1.85 -36.29
C PHE A 129 6.03 0.37 -35.84
N VAL A 130 5.58 0.12 -34.60
CA VAL A 130 5.45 -1.24 -34.05
C VAL A 130 4.44 -2.07 -34.85
N VAL A 131 3.31 -1.48 -35.24
CA VAL A 131 2.31 -2.13 -36.11
C VAL A 131 2.90 -2.48 -37.47
N SER A 132 3.64 -1.56 -38.09
CA SER A 132 4.25 -1.76 -39.42
C SER A 132 5.29 -2.89 -39.43
N LYS A 133 5.95 -3.13 -38.29
CA LYS A 133 7.01 -4.13 -38.12
C LYS A 133 6.57 -5.41 -37.42
N ARG A 134 5.26 -5.70 -37.41
CA ARG A 134 4.69 -6.90 -36.77
C ARG A 134 5.38 -8.23 -37.14
N LYS A 135 5.78 -8.40 -38.40
CA LYS A 135 6.43 -9.64 -38.86
C LYS A 135 7.76 -9.93 -38.16
N GLU A 136 8.41 -8.91 -37.59
CA GLU A 136 9.68 -8.98 -36.88
C GLU A 136 9.50 -9.00 -35.34
N SER A 137 8.29 -9.32 -34.84
CA SER A 137 7.87 -9.16 -33.44
C SER A 137 8.80 -9.76 -32.37
N VAL A 138 9.52 -10.85 -32.66
CA VAL A 138 10.43 -11.50 -31.72
C VAL A 138 11.66 -10.64 -31.45
N PHE A 139 12.30 -10.13 -32.50
CA PHE A 139 13.44 -9.22 -32.38
C PHE A 139 12.98 -7.86 -31.84
N LEU A 140 11.80 -7.42 -32.27
CA LEU A 140 11.20 -6.16 -31.88
C LEU A 140 10.95 -6.07 -30.36
N ARG A 141 10.52 -7.16 -29.70
CA ARG A 141 10.26 -7.14 -28.24
C ARG A 141 11.51 -6.82 -27.42
N ALA A 142 12.63 -7.46 -27.74
CA ALA A 142 13.91 -7.25 -27.05
C ALA A 142 14.53 -5.88 -27.35
N GLU A 143 14.23 -5.31 -28.53
CA GLU A 143 14.67 -3.96 -28.88
C GLU A 143 13.79 -2.89 -28.25
N ILE A 144 12.47 -3.10 -28.20
CA ILE A 144 11.50 -2.19 -27.57
C ILE A 144 11.83 -2.01 -26.08
N SER A 145 12.10 -3.10 -25.34
CA SER A 145 12.44 -3.01 -23.92
C SER A 145 13.70 -2.17 -23.68
N ARG A 146 14.68 -2.23 -24.59
CA ARG A 146 15.90 -1.41 -24.53
C ARG A 146 15.63 0.04 -24.94
N ALA A 147 14.87 0.26 -26.01
CA ALA A 147 14.58 1.58 -26.56
C ALA A 147 13.67 2.42 -25.66
N ILE A 148 12.75 1.80 -24.92
CA ILE A 148 11.86 2.51 -23.98
C ILE A 148 12.67 3.15 -22.83
N MET A 149 13.83 2.58 -22.46
CA MET A 149 14.67 3.15 -21.40
C MET A 149 15.33 4.49 -21.78
N GLU A 150 15.40 4.78 -23.08
CA GLU A 150 15.87 6.05 -23.66
C GLU A 150 14.81 7.15 -23.60
N ALA A 151 13.53 6.79 -23.35
CA ALA A 151 12.47 7.78 -23.16
C ALA A 151 12.69 8.58 -21.86
N VAL A 152 12.23 9.83 -21.86
CA VAL A 152 12.24 10.70 -20.67
C VAL A 152 11.28 10.16 -19.61
N ASP A 153 10.09 9.73 -20.03
CA ASP A 153 9.09 9.10 -19.16
C ASP A 153 8.44 7.91 -19.89
N PRO A 154 8.94 6.68 -19.69
CA PRO A 154 8.45 5.50 -20.39
C PRO A 154 7.00 5.16 -20.03
N ALA A 155 6.60 5.40 -18.77
CA ALA A 155 5.27 5.09 -18.30
C ALA A 155 4.24 6.03 -18.94
N ARG A 156 4.54 7.34 -18.97
CA ARG A 156 3.68 8.33 -19.63
C ARG A 156 3.58 8.10 -21.13
N LEU A 157 4.69 7.81 -21.81
CA LEU A 157 4.70 7.53 -23.25
C LEU A 157 3.71 6.41 -23.62
N ILE A 158 3.68 5.35 -22.81
CA ILE A 158 2.83 4.19 -23.05
C ILE A 158 1.39 4.49 -22.66
N LEU A 159 1.14 5.23 -21.57
CA LEU A 159 -0.21 5.67 -21.25
C LEU A 159 -0.78 6.57 -22.34
N ASP A 160 0.00 7.49 -22.90
CA ASP A 160 -0.43 8.35 -24.01
C ASP A 160 -0.76 7.51 -25.28
N ALA A 161 0.00 6.43 -25.53
CA ALA A 161 -0.29 5.46 -26.59
C ALA A 161 -1.58 4.66 -26.34
N VAL A 162 -1.82 4.20 -25.11
CA VAL A 162 -3.04 3.47 -24.74
C VAL A 162 -4.27 4.39 -24.77
N ASP A 163 -4.13 5.62 -24.31
CA ASP A 163 -5.18 6.65 -24.33
C ASP A 163 -5.56 7.01 -25.78
N GLU A 164 -4.57 7.17 -26.67
CA GLU A 164 -4.83 7.32 -28.11
C GLU A 164 -5.58 6.12 -28.68
N LEU A 165 -5.18 4.89 -28.35
CA LEU A 165 -5.89 3.69 -28.78
C LEU A 165 -7.34 3.66 -28.29
N VAL A 166 -7.60 4.03 -27.03
CA VAL A 166 -8.97 4.06 -26.48
C VAL A 166 -9.81 5.09 -27.25
N ARG A 167 -9.29 6.29 -27.51
CA ARG A 167 -10.00 7.30 -28.32
C ARG A 167 -10.25 6.89 -29.77
N ASP A 168 -9.32 6.17 -30.40
CA ASP A 168 -9.37 5.81 -31.83
C ASP A 168 -10.31 4.62 -32.14
N LYS A 169 -10.95 4.00 -31.15
CA LYS A 169 -11.88 2.85 -31.31
C LYS A 169 -13.20 3.18 -32.00
N VAL A 170 -13.38 4.42 -32.44
CA VAL A 170 -14.51 4.85 -33.26
C VAL A 170 -14.24 4.51 -34.74
N GLY A 171 -14.54 3.28 -35.14
CA GLY A 171 -14.87 2.92 -36.53
C GLY A 171 -13.74 2.66 -37.55
N LYS A 172 -12.48 2.46 -37.15
CA LYS A 172 -11.36 2.25 -38.11
C LYS A 172 -10.87 0.80 -38.22
N VAL A 173 -10.48 0.39 -39.44
CA VAL A 173 -9.78 -0.88 -39.73
C VAL A 173 -8.39 -0.87 -39.07
N GLY A 174 -7.97 -1.98 -38.45
CA GLY A 174 -6.63 -2.12 -37.83
C GLY A 174 -6.57 -1.94 -36.30
N VAL A 175 -7.71 -1.86 -35.60
CA VAL A 175 -7.77 -1.76 -34.13
C VAL A 175 -7.13 -2.98 -33.44
N THR A 176 -7.24 -4.17 -34.02
CA THR A 176 -6.57 -5.39 -33.53
C THR A 176 -5.05 -5.24 -33.45
N ASP A 177 -4.49 -4.50 -34.40
CA ASP A 177 -3.06 -4.37 -34.57
C ASP A 177 -2.48 -3.35 -33.62
N LYS A 178 -3.20 -2.24 -33.43
CA LYS A 178 -2.90 -1.27 -32.38
C LYS A 178 -3.06 -1.87 -30.98
N ARG A 179 -4.10 -2.67 -30.72
CA ARG A 179 -4.26 -3.40 -29.43
C ARG A 179 -3.09 -4.33 -29.16
N TRP A 180 -2.65 -5.09 -30.16
CA TRP A 180 -1.45 -5.93 -30.07
C TRP A 180 -0.18 -5.11 -29.78
N ALA A 181 0.03 -3.99 -30.47
CA ALA A 181 1.17 -3.11 -30.26
C ALA A 181 1.18 -2.50 -28.85
N CYS A 182 0.04 -1.99 -28.38
CA CYS A 182 -0.11 -1.52 -27.00
C CYS A 182 0.19 -2.62 -25.98
N GLY A 183 -0.26 -3.85 -26.23
CA GLY A 183 0.04 -5.00 -25.36
C GLY A 183 1.54 -5.26 -25.23
N ILE A 184 2.30 -5.19 -26.33
CA ILE A 184 3.76 -5.34 -26.32
C ILE A 184 4.44 -4.18 -25.58
N LEU A 185 3.98 -2.94 -25.80
CA LEU A 185 4.53 -1.77 -25.11
C LEU A 185 4.30 -1.85 -23.61
N VAL A 186 3.10 -2.20 -23.17
CA VAL A 186 2.79 -2.43 -21.75
C VAL A 186 3.66 -3.55 -21.21
N GLN A 187 3.78 -4.68 -21.91
CA GLN A 187 4.65 -5.78 -21.49
C GLN A 187 6.12 -5.34 -21.35
N ALA A 188 6.60 -4.41 -22.18
CA ALA A 188 7.97 -3.93 -22.09
C ALA A 188 8.26 -3.10 -20.82
N LEU A 189 7.25 -2.51 -20.18
CA LEU A 189 7.39 -1.86 -18.86
C LEU A 189 7.55 -2.87 -17.72
N PHE A 190 7.05 -4.09 -17.91
CA PHE A 190 7.06 -5.14 -16.89
C PHE A 190 8.09 -6.21 -17.28
N PRO A 191 9.30 -6.21 -16.71
CA PRO A 191 10.32 -7.19 -17.06
C PRO A 191 9.80 -8.62 -16.90
N GLU A 192 10.25 -9.53 -17.78
CA GLU A 192 9.69 -10.89 -18.00
C GLU A 192 9.72 -11.84 -16.77
N GLY A 193 10.16 -11.39 -15.60
CA GLY A 193 10.06 -12.10 -14.31
C GLY A 193 8.91 -11.65 -13.40
N SER A 194 8.19 -10.58 -13.74
CA SER A 194 7.16 -9.97 -12.88
C SER A 194 5.73 -10.47 -13.14
N CYS A 195 5.49 -11.15 -14.26
CA CYS A 195 4.13 -11.39 -14.74
C CYS A 195 3.44 -12.65 -14.20
N PHE A 196 4.14 -13.58 -13.51
CA PHE A 196 3.50 -14.79 -12.99
C PHE A 196 4.16 -15.31 -11.70
N GLY A 197 3.62 -14.91 -10.54
CA GLY A 197 3.71 -15.70 -9.31
C GLY A 197 4.91 -15.50 -8.39
N ARG A 198 5.86 -14.59 -8.67
CA ARG A 198 6.89 -14.18 -7.68
C ARG A 198 6.55 -12.83 -7.05
N LYS A 199 6.67 -12.75 -5.72
CA LYS A 199 6.47 -11.54 -4.89
C LYS A 199 7.59 -10.50 -5.07
N ASP A 200 8.29 -10.48 -6.19
CA ASP A 200 9.25 -9.41 -6.45
C ASP A 200 8.44 -8.15 -6.77
N LYS A 201 8.72 -7.07 -6.04
CA LYS A 201 8.02 -5.79 -6.23
C LYS A 201 8.23 -5.37 -7.68
N GLY A 202 7.15 -5.28 -8.45
CA GLY A 202 7.19 -4.78 -9.82
C GLY A 202 7.68 -3.33 -9.89
N PRO A 203 7.83 -2.77 -11.09
CA PRO A 203 8.20 -1.36 -11.25
C PRO A 203 7.28 -0.45 -10.42
N GLU A 204 7.88 0.41 -9.61
CA GLU A 204 7.14 1.39 -8.81
C GLU A 204 6.83 2.62 -9.67
N PHE A 205 5.55 2.96 -9.79
CA PHE A 205 5.09 4.13 -10.52
C PHE A 205 4.61 5.22 -9.57
N ALA A 206 4.78 6.48 -9.97
CA ALA A 206 4.21 7.60 -9.24
C ALA A 206 2.68 7.49 -9.17
N ARG A 207 2.09 7.91 -8.05
CA ARG A 207 0.64 7.86 -7.83
C ARG A 207 -0.16 8.55 -8.94
N SER A 208 0.34 9.67 -9.46
CA SER A 208 -0.27 10.41 -10.57
C SER A 208 -0.36 9.60 -11.88
N VAL A 209 0.63 8.76 -12.15
CA VAL A 209 0.66 7.86 -13.33
C VAL A 209 -0.39 6.77 -13.16
N VAL A 210 -0.51 6.21 -11.95
CA VAL A 210 -1.53 5.18 -11.63
C VAL A 210 -2.94 5.75 -11.71
N GLU A 211 -3.16 6.96 -11.17
CA GLU A 211 -4.46 7.64 -11.24
C GLU A 211 -4.85 7.94 -12.69
N ARG A 212 -3.90 8.37 -13.54
CA ARG A 212 -4.14 8.55 -14.97
C ARG A 212 -4.50 7.23 -15.65
N ALA A 213 -3.77 6.15 -15.37
CA ALA A 213 -4.04 4.83 -15.92
C ALA A 213 -5.44 4.33 -15.54
N ALA A 214 -5.86 4.57 -14.29
CA ALA A 214 -7.20 4.27 -13.82
C ALA A 214 -8.28 5.07 -14.58
N GLY A 215 -8.05 6.37 -14.82
CA GLY A 215 -8.96 7.20 -15.62
C GLY A 215 -9.12 6.69 -17.05
N ILE A 216 -8.03 6.29 -17.72
CA ILE A 216 -8.08 5.70 -19.07
C ILE A 216 -8.87 4.38 -19.07
N LEU A 217 -8.71 3.56 -18.03
CA LEU A 217 -9.43 2.30 -17.88
C LEU A 217 -10.93 2.50 -17.72
N GLU A 218 -11.36 3.47 -16.91
CA GLU A 218 -12.78 3.79 -16.75
C GLU A 218 -13.38 4.30 -18.07
N ASN A 219 -12.68 5.18 -18.79
CA ASN A 219 -13.12 5.62 -20.12
C ASN A 219 -13.29 4.44 -21.09
N TRP A 220 -12.34 3.50 -21.09
CA TRP A 220 -12.45 2.30 -21.92
C TRP A 220 -13.65 1.44 -21.51
N LYS A 221 -13.89 1.24 -20.21
CA LYS A 221 -15.02 0.46 -19.70
C LYS A 221 -16.37 1.07 -20.04
N GLU A 222 -16.50 2.40 -19.96
CA GLU A 222 -17.69 3.13 -20.39
C GLU A 222 -17.95 2.93 -21.89
N GLU A 223 -16.91 3.00 -22.71
CA GLU A 223 -17.03 2.79 -24.15
C GLU A 223 -17.47 1.37 -24.52
N GLU A 224 -16.98 0.34 -23.82
CA GLU A 224 -17.41 -1.05 -24.03
C GLU A 224 -18.86 -1.27 -23.54
N ARG A 225 -19.31 -0.55 -22.49
CA ARG A 225 -20.71 -0.60 -22.03
C ARG A 225 -21.66 0.00 -23.06
N CYS A 226 -21.36 1.18 -23.59
CA CYS A 226 -22.15 1.83 -24.64
C CYS A 226 -22.24 0.99 -25.92
N ARG A 227 -21.29 0.07 -26.14
CA ARG A 227 -21.23 -0.81 -27.32
C ARG A 227 -22.03 -2.12 -27.13
N GLY A 228 -22.31 -2.53 -25.89
CA GLY A 228 -23.09 -3.72 -25.56
C GLY A 228 -24.60 -3.49 -25.42
N GLU A 229 -25.04 -2.23 -25.47
CA GLU A 229 -26.45 -1.82 -25.36
C GLU A 229 -27.08 -1.47 -26.74
N GLY A 230 -26.39 -1.76 -27.85
CA GLY A 230 -26.82 -1.45 -29.23
C GLY A 230 -27.00 -2.67 -30.12
#